data_AF-A0A8T7GSY6-F1
#
_entry.id   AF-A0A8T7GSY6-F1
#
_cell.length_a   1.000
_cell.length_b   1.000
_cell.length_c   1.000
_cell.angle_alpha   90.00
_cell.angle_beta   90.00
_cell.angle_gamma   90.00
#
_symmetry.space_group_name_H-M   'P 1'
#
loop_
_entity.id
_entity.type
_entity.pdbx_description
1 polymer ?
#
loop_
_entity_poly.entity_id
_entity_poly.type
_entity_poly.pdbx_seq_one_letter_code
_entity_poly.pdbx_strand_id
1 'polypeptide(L)' 'MLYRIWGFYKSKDILLSGYSCNSTWTALKKAWKAFKIHKSNFDTENQRKYARIIQKLERELGEDITPFDDLGLRKFSYYR' A
#
# COMPACT_ATOMS: atom_id res chain seq x y z
N MET A 1 14.63 -22.81 -5.47
CA MET A 1 13.33 -22.43 -6.07
C MET A 1 12.23 -22.79 -5.10
N LEU A 2 11.59 -21.81 -4.46
CA LEU A 2 10.24 -21.98 -3.92
C LEU A 2 9.44 -20.76 -4.35
N TYR A 3 8.56 -21.01 -5.31
CA TYR A 3 7.64 -20.04 -5.87
C TYR A 3 6.68 -19.59 -4.78
N ARG A 4 6.80 -18.33 -4.34
CA ARG A 4 5.91 -17.66 -3.37
C ARG A 4 4.67 -17.18 -4.12
N ILE A 5 3.83 -18.13 -4.51
CA ILE A 5 2.56 -17.89 -5.19
C ILE A 5 1.54 -17.57 -4.08
N TRP A 6 1.07 -16.32 -4.02
CA TRP A 6 -0.01 -15.85 -3.12
C TRP A 6 0.15 -16.27 -1.65
N GLY A 7 1.21 -15.77 -1.02
CA GLY A 7 1.42 -15.96 0.41
C GLY A 7 0.42 -15.15 1.21
N PHE A 8 -0.69 -15.77 1.62
CA PHE A 8 -1.47 -15.31 2.76
C PHE A 8 -0.53 -15.14 3.95
N TYR A 9 -0.10 -13.91 4.22
CA TYR A 9 0.66 -13.58 5.42
C TYR A 9 -0.15 -14.07 6.63
N LYS A 10 0.45 -14.88 7.50
CA LYS A 10 -0.24 -15.27 8.73
C LYS A 10 -0.36 -14.03 9.59
N SER A 11 -1.50 -13.88 10.30
CA SER A 11 -1.80 -12.75 11.18
C SER A 11 -0.68 -12.40 12.20
N LYS A 12 0.16 -13.40 12.53
CA LYS A 12 1.27 -13.28 13.49
C LYS A 12 2.61 -12.85 12.86
N ASP A 13 2.69 -12.70 11.54
CA ASP A 13 3.93 -12.33 10.87
C ASP A 13 4.23 -10.84 11.11
N ILE A 14 5.47 -10.56 11.52
CA ILE A 14 5.99 -9.21 11.73
C ILE A 14 6.66 -8.76 10.43
N LEU A 15 6.28 -7.58 9.95
CA LEU A 15 6.82 -6.97 8.75
C LEU A 15 8.20 -6.35 9.04
N LEU A 16 8.94 -6.01 7.98
CA LEU A 16 10.22 -5.29 8.08
C LEU A 16 10.12 -3.96 8.85
N SER A 17 8.92 -3.36 8.86
CA SER A 17 8.62 -2.15 9.60
C SER A 17 8.42 -2.37 11.11
N GLY A 18 8.44 -3.62 11.59
CA GLY A 18 8.19 -3.99 12.99
C GLY A 18 6.71 -4.10 13.35
N TYR A 19 5.81 -3.83 12.41
CA TYR A 19 4.36 -3.93 12.61
C TYR A 19 3.84 -5.32 12.27
N SER A 20 2.75 -5.75 12.93
CA SER A 20 2.08 -6.99 12.55
C SER A 20 1.38 -6.83 11.20
N CYS A 21 1.38 -7.90 10.40
CA CYS A 21 0.66 -7.95 9.13
C CYS A 21 -0.77 -7.40 9.24
N ASN A 22 -1.51 -7.80 10.28
CA ASN A 22 -2.89 -7.39 10.49
C ASN A 22 -3.05 -5.88 10.77
N SER A 23 -2.08 -5.28 11.47
CA SER A 23 -2.06 -3.83 11.72
C SER A 23 -1.78 -3.05 10.43
N THR A 24 -0.88 -3.54 9.57
CA THR A 24 -0.57 -2.95 8.26
C THR A 24 -1.74 -3.07 7.29
N TRP A 25 -2.46 -4.19 7.28
CA TRP A 25 -3.73 -4.32 6.54
C TRP A 25 -4.78 -3.31 7.00
N THR A 26 -4.88 -3.11 8.32
CA THR A 26 -5.81 -2.12 8.88
C THR A 26 -5.41 -0.69 8.48
N ALA A 27 -4.11 -0.38 8.48
CA ALA A 27 -3.59 0.89 8.01
C ALA A 27 -3.86 1.09 6.51
N LEU A 28 -3.69 0.04 5.69
CA LEU A 28 -3.95 0.07 4.25
C LEU A 28 -5.42 0.38 3.96
N LYS A 29 -6.35 -0.29 4.65
CA LYS A 29 -7.79 0.00 4.55
C LYS A 29 -8.13 1.45 4.91
N LYS A 30 -7.50 1.99 5.97
CA LYS A 30 -7.68 3.39 6.37
C LYS A 30 -7.10 4.37 5.32
N ALA A 31 -5.93 4.08 4.77
CA ALA A 31 -5.30 4.90 3.74
C ALA A 31 -6.16 4.96 2.47
N TRP A 32 -6.73 3.84 2.04
CA TRP A 32 -7.68 3.78 0.93
C TRP A 32 -8.95 4.60 1.18
N LYS A 33 -9.49 4.56 2.41
CA LYS A 33 -10.65 5.39 2.78
C LYS A 33 -10.31 6.88 2.70
N ALA A 34 -9.17 7.30 3.25
CA ALA A 34 -8.72 8.69 3.18
C ALA A 34 -8.49 9.15 1.74
N PHE A 35 -7.85 8.32 0.90
CA PHE A 35 -7.67 8.60 -0.52
C PHE A 35 -9.00 8.89 -1.22
N LYS A 36 -10.03 8.07 -0.99
CA LYS A 36 -11.37 8.28 -1.58
C LYS A 36 -12.03 9.58 -1.11
N ILE A 37 -11.88 9.94 0.16
CA ILE A 37 -12.40 11.20 0.71
C ILE A 37 -11.73 12.39 0.02
N HIS A 38 -10.39 12.42 -0.02
CA HIS A 38 -9.66 13.51 -0.68
C HIS A 38 -9.91 13.56 -2.19
N LYS A 39 -10.12 12.40 -2.83
CA LYS A 39 -10.57 12.33 -4.24
C LYS A 39 -11.91 13.03 -4.43
N SER A 40 -12.87 12.77 -3.56
CA SER A 40 -14.19 13.41 -3.62
C SER A 40 -14.13 14.91 -3.33
N ASN A 41 -13.14 15.35 -2.55
CA ASN A 41 -12.94 16.76 -2.19
C ASN A 41 -12.03 17.51 -3.18
N PHE A 42 -11.61 16.88 -4.29
CA PHE A 42 -10.65 17.45 -5.26
C PHE A 42 -9.32 17.90 -4.64
N ASP A 43 -8.95 17.28 -3.51
CA ASP A 43 -7.73 17.58 -2.78
C ASP A 43 -6.58 16.69 -3.28
N THR A 44 -5.97 17.15 -4.38
CA THR A 44 -4.92 16.41 -5.10
C THR A 44 -3.65 16.20 -4.27
N GLU A 45 -3.34 17.12 -3.36
CA GLU A 45 -2.15 17.01 -2.50
C GLU A 45 -2.30 15.84 -1.52
N ASN A 46 -3.42 15.80 -0.79
CA ASN A 46 -3.66 14.70 0.13
C ASN A 46 -3.93 13.38 -0.61
N GLN A 47 -4.56 13.39 -1.79
CA GLN A 47 -4.63 12.20 -2.65
C GLN A 47 -3.23 11.64 -2.95
N ARG A 48 -2.28 12.48 -3.38
CA ARG A 48 -0.89 12.04 -3.65
C ARG A 48 -0.21 11.50 -2.41
N LYS A 49 -0.41 12.15 -1.25
CA LYS A 49 0.11 11.69 0.03
C LYS A 49 -0.40 10.29 0.38
N TYR A 50 -1.71 10.06 0.30
CA TYR A 50 -2.30 8.76 0.62
C TYR A 50 -1.99 7.70 -0.43
N ALA A 51 -1.88 8.04 -1.71
CA ALA A 51 -1.42 7.13 -2.75
C ALA A 51 0.00 6.59 -2.47
N ARG A 52 0.94 7.45 -2.06
CA ARG A 52 2.29 7.00 -1.66
C ARG A 52 2.27 6.09 -0.43
N ILE A 53 1.40 6.37 0.54
CA ILE A 53 1.22 5.54 1.74
C ILE A 53 0.67 4.16 1.34
N ILE A 54 -0.32 4.11 0.46
CA ILE A 54 -0.90 2.87 -0.07
C ILE A 54 0.20 2.01 -0.72
N GLN A 55 0.96 2.58 -1.66
CA GLN A 55 2.04 1.84 -2.33
C GLN A 55 3.11 1.32 -1.37
N LYS A 56 3.43 2.09 -0.32
CA LYS A 56 4.36 1.65 0.72
C LYS A 56 3.81 0.44 1.49
N LEU A 57 2.54 0.50 1.90
CA LEU A 57 1.90 -0.57 2.67
C LEU A 57 1.68 -1.84 1.84
N GLU A 58 1.27 -1.70 0.57
CA GLU A 58 1.15 -2.82 -0.38
C GLU A 58 2.50 -3.53 -0.55
N ARG A 59 3.59 -2.77 -0.72
CA ARG A 59 4.93 -3.35 -0.80
C ARG A 59 5.35 -4.07 0.49
N GLU A 60 5.07 -3.49 1.66
CA GLU A 60 5.36 -4.16 2.94
C GLU A 60 4.58 -5.48 3.04
N LEU A 61 3.31 -5.47 2.64
CA LEU A 61 2.46 -6.64 2.56
C LEU A 61 2.76 -7.55 1.37
N GLY A 62 3.79 -7.28 0.57
CA GLY A 62 4.13 -8.09 -0.61
C GLY A 62 3.03 -8.19 -1.66
N GLU A 63 2.08 -7.27 -1.63
CA GLU A 63 0.99 -7.14 -2.60
C GLU A 63 1.46 -6.43 -3.87
N ASP A 64 0.70 -6.60 -4.94
CA ASP A 64 0.92 -5.81 -6.15
C ASP A 64 0.66 -4.33 -5.89
N ILE A 65 1.68 -3.51 -6.15
CA ILE A 65 1.62 -2.07 -5.96
C ILE A 65 0.64 -1.46 -6.95
N THR A 66 -0.39 -0.79 -6.43
CA THR A 66 -1.41 -0.11 -7.24
C THR A 66 -0.81 1.11 -7.95
N PRO A 67 -0.94 1.23 -9.29
CA PRO A 67 -0.56 2.44 -10.00
C PRO A 67 -1.61 3.55 -9.77
N PHE A 68 -1.14 4.78 -9.61
CA PHE A 68 -1.98 5.97 -9.55
C PHE A 68 -1.56 6.93 -10.68
N ASP A 69 -1.81 6.52 -11.93
CA ASP A 69 -1.39 7.24 -13.13
C ASP A 69 -1.97 8.65 -13.21
N ASP A 70 -3.23 8.81 -12.78
CA ASP A 70 -3.94 10.09 -12.64
C ASP A 70 -3.20 11.10 -11.76
N LEU A 71 -2.37 10.61 -10.83
CA LEU A 71 -1.58 11.42 -9.90
C LEU A 71 -0.11 11.51 -10.28
N GLY A 72 0.29 10.94 -11.43
CA GLY A 72 1.68 10.81 -11.87
C GLY A 72 2.52 9.84 -11.02
N LEU A 73 1.86 9.01 -10.20
CA LEU A 73 2.53 8.06 -9.30
C LEU A 73 2.53 6.68 -9.94
N ARG A 74 3.58 6.42 -10.73
CA ARG A 74 3.81 5.11 -11.33
C ARG A 74 4.24 4.08 -10.28
N LYS A 75 4.05 2.79 -10.61
CA LYS A 75 4.65 1.67 -9.89
C LYS A 75 6.16 1.94 -9.82
N PHE A 76 6.69 2.23 -8.64
CA PHE A 76 8.14 2.32 -8.44
C PHE A 76 8.71 0.91 -8.58
N SER A 77 8.98 0.49 -9.81
CA SER A 77 9.75 -0.70 -10.13
C SER A 77 11.22 -0.41 -9.85
N TYR A 78 11.59 -0.34 -8.58
CA TYR A 78 12.99 -0.39 -8.18
C TYR A 78 13.21 -1.68 -7.41
N TYR A 79 13.66 -2.68 -8.17
CA TYR A 79 14.52 -3.73 -7.65
C TYR A 79 15.79 -3.06 -7.11
N ARG A 80 16.05 -3.20 -5.81
CA ARG A 80 17.39 -3.19 -5.24
C ARG A 80 17.43 -4.24 -4.14
#